data_AF-A0A815UHR3-F1
#
_entry.id   AF-A0A815UHR3-F1
#
_cell.length_a   1.000
_cell.length_b   1.000
_cell.length_c   1.000
_cell.angle_alpha   90.00
_cell.angle_beta   90.00
_cell.angle_gamma   90.00
#
_symmetry.space_group_name_H-M   'P 1'
#
loop_
_entity.id
_entity.type
_entity.pdbx_description
1 polymer ?
#
loop_
_entity_poly.entity_id
_entity_poly.type
_entity_poly.pdbx_seq_one_letter_code
_entity_poly.pdbx_strand_id
1 'polypeptide(L)'
;MERSSLISVNVKYDEKELTYFITMEGKLSSALSYFILDLKSILLTSKNPFIVFDELGRCLMEDRLVGELYRSDENTPVQIHIVQCNEQTNFCCQVTFIENTEYSQSECFMPTTLWKQMNLWLKSQNILSENAKESYCFWYIEQQCMIDNNQSLSSVLNQVESITVDVIDDTDFVDVIVSFDGNRRSVHVLKASSVKVLLDNLRYLNTKNFNISSTDCTLVLLSDEDEQKILEISDMENSIGQYVSTVGKAIQFQISILIKLIDYETKEEIAVPVSCGNLTVEQLMKLSKITDARIHPASNSTKMVLPMNYQLTVNNETQLFLVHHHQTCLVSIERLKGILISLNDELITQQYISNTTVGDIYKQNKDIIEENQYLLYGQDIVPSCGTVLQLLIRTVDSPIDFRIIDQKLVAKVTVTYTEQETSIEFQCKETMMMSRVRQIVCQLWKLNEQFYSFILTDGSEIACYDYTLNDLGENIDDVQLTLVCAAEVTCTISYGDVVITMPTADEVLAKDIIKQALEKLHIPLEEYDRFELNVLEDPENPSGVNENSSIADIREDLPDDMTTIPFLLLKQ
;
A
#
# COMPACT_ATOMS: atom_id res chain seq x y z
N MET A 1 -3.09 -80.61 14.31
CA MET A 1 -3.03 -79.39 13.46
C MET A 1 -1.60 -78.90 13.44
N GLU A 2 -1.06 -78.64 12.26
CA GLU A 2 0.25 -78.00 12.15
C GLU A 2 0.12 -76.53 12.55
N ARG A 3 1.07 -76.04 13.37
CA ARG A 3 1.11 -74.66 13.87
C ARG A 3 1.12 -73.61 12.75
N SER A 4 1.53 -74.00 11.55
CA SER A 4 1.56 -73.21 10.31
C SER A 4 0.18 -72.83 9.76
N SER A 5 -0.90 -73.45 10.25
CA SER A 5 -2.29 -73.19 9.79
C SER A 5 -3.09 -72.28 10.73
N LEU A 6 -2.44 -71.73 11.76
CA LEU A 6 -3.08 -70.92 12.80
C LEU A 6 -2.63 -69.47 12.70
N ILE A 7 -3.59 -68.56 12.74
CA ILE A 7 -3.41 -67.11 12.76
C ILE A 7 -3.34 -66.66 14.22
N SER A 8 -2.35 -65.84 14.53
CA SER A 8 -2.25 -65.19 15.84
C SER A 8 -3.18 -63.99 15.91
N VAL A 9 -4.04 -63.92 16.92
CA VAL A 9 -4.98 -62.83 17.19
C VAL A 9 -4.69 -62.28 18.59
N ASN A 10 -4.15 -61.07 18.64
CA ASN A 10 -3.84 -60.36 19.87
C ASN A 10 -5.01 -59.45 20.24
N VAL A 11 -5.63 -59.71 21.38
CA VAL A 11 -6.76 -58.94 21.90
C VAL A 11 -6.28 -58.10 23.07
N LYS A 12 -6.46 -56.79 22.95
CA LYS A 12 -6.07 -55.81 23.96
C LYS A 12 -7.30 -55.12 24.56
N TYR A 13 -7.33 -55.03 25.89
CA TYR A 13 -8.28 -54.25 26.67
C TYR A 13 -7.52 -53.57 27.81
N ASP A 14 -7.54 -52.24 27.85
CA ASP A 14 -6.79 -51.44 28.83
C ASP A 14 -5.28 -51.81 28.80
N GLU A 15 -4.65 -52.10 29.94
CA GLU A 15 -3.26 -52.56 30.02
C GLU A 15 -3.06 -54.06 29.70
N LYS A 16 -4.13 -54.82 29.42
CA LYS A 16 -4.06 -56.27 29.21
C LYS A 16 -4.06 -56.64 27.74
N GLU A 17 -3.18 -57.54 27.36
CA GLU A 17 -3.06 -58.10 26.02
C GLU A 17 -2.97 -59.63 26.10
N LEU A 18 -3.79 -60.34 25.31
CA LEU A 18 -3.82 -61.80 25.25
C LEU A 18 -3.78 -62.26 23.79
N THR A 19 -2.96 -63.29 23.52
CA THR A 19 -2.80 -63.87 22.18
C THR A 19 -3.58 -65.18 22.05
N TYR A 20 -4.41 -65.27 21.02
CA TYR A 20 -5.18 -66.45 20.64
C TYR A 20 -4.70 -66.98 19.29
N PHE A 21 -4.76 -68.29 19.08
CA PHE A 21 -4.40 -68.91 17.81
C PHE A 21 -5.63 -69.56 17.18
N ILE A 22 -6.04 -69.07 16.01
CA ILE A 22 -7.34 -69.39 15.37
C ILE A 22 -7.13 -69.77 13.91
N THR A 23 -7.97 -70.65 13.36
CA THR A 23 -7.94 -70.99 11.93
C THR A 23 -8.48 -69.85 11.06
N MET A 24 -8.13 -69.82 9.77
CA MET A 24 -8.69 -68.89 8.77
C MET A 24 -10.23 -68.86 8.75
N GLU A 25 -10.86 -70.01 8.96
CA GLU A 25 -12.32 -70.19 9.01
C GLU A 25 -12.92 -69.89 10.40
N GLY A 26 -12.08 -69.54 11.38
CA GLY A 26 -12.54 -69.17 12.70
C GLY A 26 -13.22 -67.82 12.68
N LYS A 27 -14.28 -67.70 13.47
CA LYS A 27 -15.02 -66.45 13.65
C LYS A 27 -14.38 -65.58 14.72
N LEU A 28 -14.37 -64.27 14.50
CA LEU A 28 -13.85 -63.29 15.46
C LEU A 28 -14.56 -63.40 16.82
N SER A 29 -15.88 -63.62 16.82
CA SER A 29 -16.69 -63.80 18.02
C SER A 29 -16.18 -64.94 18.92
N SER A 30 -15.56 -65.96 18.35
CA SER A 30 -14.99 -67.07 19.11
C SER A 30 -13.76 -66.63 19.89
N ALA A 31 -12.85 -65.87 19.26
CA ALA A 31 -11.68 -65.26 19.92
C ALA A 31 -12.10 -64.38 21.10
N LEU A 32 -13.06 -63.50 20.83
CA LEU A 32 -13.59 -62.53 21.79
C LEU A 32 -14.31 -63.21 22.95
N SER A 33 -15.03 -64.31 22.69
CA SER A 33 -15.68 -65.09 23.75
C SER A 33 -14.68 -65.70 24.71
N TYR A 34 -13.56 -66.24 24.21
CA TYR A 34 -12.48 -66.74 25.07
C TYR A 34 -11.81 -65.62 25.87
N PHE A 35 -11.56 -64.48 25.25
CA PHE A 35 -11.05 -63.29 25.94
C PHE A 35 -11.96 -62.82 27.08
N ILE A 36 -13.28 -62.78 26.85
CA ILE A 36 -14.26 -62.42 27.89
C ILE A 36 -14.26 -63.45 29.02
N LEU A 37 -14.11 -64.75 28.71
CA LEU A 37 -14.00 -65.82 29.70
C LEU A 37 -12.74 -65.67 30.56
N ASP A 38 -11.61 -65.31 29.95
CA ASP A 38 -10.32 -65.10 30.63
C ASP A 38 -10.33 -63.82 31.50
N LEU A 39 -11.08 -62.80 31.09
CA LEU A 39 -11.29 -61.55 31.82
C LEU A 39 -12.46 -61.57 32.81
N LYS A 40 -13.08 -62.73 33.07
CA LYS A 40 -14.27 -62.88 33.93
C LYS A 40 -14.21 -62.12 35.26
N SER A 41 -13.03 -61.92 35.84
CA SER A 41 -12.85 -61.17 37.09
C SER A 41 -12.96 -59.64 36.96
N ILE A 42 -12.79 -59.07 35.76
CA ILE A 42 -12.77 -57.63 35.47
C ILE A 42 -14.04 -57.17 34.74
N LEU A 43 -14.59 -57.99 33.86
CA LEU A 43 -15.76 -57.63 33.05
C LEU A 43 -17.09 -57.72 33.84
N LEU A 44 -17.15 -58.52 34.91
CA LEU A 44 -18.36 -58.69 35.75
C LEU A 44 -18.80 -57.41 36.49
N THR A 45 -17.95 -56.40 36.59
CA THR A 45 -18.27 -55.10 37.23
C THR A 45 -18.77 -54.04 36.24
N SER A 46 -18.70 -54.29 34.93
CA SER A 46 -19.09 -53.36 33.88
C SER A 46 -20.51 -53.66 33.37
N LYS A 47 -21.48 -52.75 33.60
CA LYS A 47 -22.78 -52.77 32.91
C LYS A 47 -22.74 -52.17 31.50
N ASN A 48 -21.57 -51.68 31.09
CA ASN A 48 -21.41 -50.87 29.89
C ASN A 48 -21.17 -51.78 28.67
N PRO A 49 -21.75 -51.44 27.50
CA PRO A 49 -21.45 -52.15 26.27
C PRO A 49 -19.99 -51.96 25.87
N PHE A 50 -19.44 -52.90 25.10
CA PHE A 50 -18.09 -52.84 24.55
C PHE A 50 -18.15 -52.68 23.04
N ILE A 51 -17.22 -51.92 22.48
CA ILE A 51 -17.00 -51.82 21.03
C ILE A 51 -15.63 -52.42 20.72
N VAL A 52 -15.55 -53.11 19.59
CA VAL A 52 -14.35 -53.78 19.13
C VAL A 52 -13.82 -53.05 17.91
N PHE A 53 -12.54 -52.72 17.94
CA PHE A 53 -11.82 -52.09 16.84
C PHE A 53 -10.68 -52.98 16.37
N ASP A 54 -10.32 -52.85 15.11
CA ASP A 54 -9.12 -53.44 14.56
C ASP A 54 -7.88 -52.53 14.76
N GLU A 55 -6.74 -52.96 14.23
CA GLU A 55 -5.45 -52.25 14.27
C GLU A 55 -5.41 -50.93 13.50
N LEU A 56 -6.35 -50.72 12.57
CA LEU A 56 -6.54 -49.47 11.85
C LEU A 56 -7.58 -48.58 12.55
N GLY A 57 -8.18 -49.06 13.65
CA GLY A 57 -9.19 -48.36 14.42
C GLY A 57 -10.59 -48.41 13.81
N ARG A 58 -10.85 -49.32 12.85
CA ARG A 58 -12.18 -49.56 12.27
C ARG A 58 -13.03 -50.38 13.23
N CYS A 59 -14.29 -49.99 13.38
CA CYS A 59 -15.25 -50.69 14.21
C CYS A 59 -15.69 -52.01 13.56
N LEU A 60 -15.56 -53.11 14.30
CA LEU A 60 -15.96 -54.45 13.86
C LEU A 60 -17.38 -54.76 14.35
N MET A 61 -18.38 -54.34 13.56
CA MET A 61 -19.80 -54.49 13.90
C MET A 61 -20.38 -55.87 13.58
N GLU A 62 -19.73 -56.64 12.70
CA GLU A 62 -20.22 -57.92 12.19
C GLU A 62 -19.24 -59.05 12.53
N ASP A 63 -19.77 -60.24 12.81
CA ASP A 63 -18.97 -61.44 13.09
C ASP A 63 -18.37 -62.02 11.80
N ARG A 64 -17.17 -61.54 11.43
CA ARG A 64 -16.46 -61.93 10.21
C ARG A 64 -15.49 -63.09 10.45
N LEU A 65 -15.16 -63.79 9.36
CA LEU A 65 -14.08 -64.78 9.39
C LEU A 65 -12.74 -64.06 9.52
N VAL A 66 -11.82 -64.61 10.32
CA VAL A 66 -10.48 -64.01 10.49
C VAL A 66 -9.76 -63.91 9.13
N GLY A 67 -9.93 -64.88 8.24
CA GLY A 67 -9.37 -64.85 6.88
C GLY A 67 -10.04 -63.87 5.91
N GLU A 68 -11.18 -63.27 6.27
CA GLU A 68 -11.81 -62.19 5.48
C GLU A 68 -11.31 -60.80 5.89
N LEU A 69 -10.84 -60.64 7.13
CA LEU A 69 -10.36 -59.37 7.66
C LEU A 69 -8.96 -59.00 7.12
N TYR A 70 -8.10 -60.00 6.84
CA TYR A 70 -6.72 -59.77 6.42
C TYR A 70 -6.26 -60.84 5.42
N ARG A 71 -5.89 -60.43 4.20
CA ARG A 71 -5.53 -61.36 3.11
C ARG A 71 -4.08 -61.28 2.62
N SER A 72 -3.19 -60.53 3.26
CA SER A 72 -1.92 -60.16 2.62
C SER A 72 -0.61 -60.62 3.24
N ASP A 73 -0.58 -61.19 4.46
CA ASP A 73 0.65 -61.84 4.96
C ASP A 73 0.31 -62.86 6.06
N GLU A 74 0.53 -64.15 5.81
CA GLU A 74 0.19 -65.25 6.74
C GLU A 74 0.95 -65.19 8.09
N ASN A 75 1.87 -64.24 8.27
CA ASN A 75 2.73 -64.12 9.45
C ASN A 75 2.47 -62.89 10.33
N THR A 76 1.55 -61.99 9.96
CA THR A 76 1.27 -60.80 10.78
C THR A 76 0.14 -61.09 11.77
N PRO A 77 0.35 -60.93 13.09
CA PRO A 77 -0.70 -61.16 14.07
C PRO A 77 -1.80 -60.10 13.95
N VAL A 78 -3.06 -60.52 13.95
CA VAL A 78 -4.23 -59.64 13.93
C VAL A 78 -4.34 -58.93 15.28
N GLN A 79 -4.41 -57.60 15.29
CA GLN A 79 -4.53 -56.83 16.53
C GLN A 79 -5.96 -56.30 16.71
N ILE A 80 -6.54 -56.57 17.87
CA ILE A 80 -7.91 -56.22 18.23
C ILE A 80 -7.90 -55.38 19.50
N HIS A 81 -8.61 -54.26 19.48
CA HIS A 81 -8.76 -53.36 20.61
C HIS A 81 -10.20 -53.33 21.08
N ILE A 82 -10.43 -53.59 22.37
CA ILE A 82 -11.74 -53.53 23.00
C ILE A 82 -11.83 -52.27 23.85
N VAL A 83 -12.91 -51.51 23.68
CA VAL A 83 -13.17 -50.26 24.41
C VAL A 83 -14.52 -50.34 25.12
N GLN A 84 -14.56 -49.91 26.38
CA GLN A 84 -15.77 -49.85 27.19
C GLN A 84 -16.53 -48.53 26.94
N CYS A 85 -17.85 -48.59 26.75
CA CYS A 85 -18.68 -47.41 26.46
C CYS A 85 -19.17 -46.70 27.73
N ASN A 86 -18.89 -45.41 27.90
CA ASN A 86 -19.51 -44.58 28.95
C ASN A 86 -20.52 -43.61 28.32
N GLU A 87 -21.74 -43.51 28.85
CA GLU A 87 -22.93 -42.81 28.26
C GLU A 87 -22.74 -41.34 27.79
N GLN A 88 -21.55 -40.74 27.91
CA GLN A 88 -21.27 -39.32 27.66
C GLN A 88 -20.31 -39.01 26.48
N THR A 89 -19.79 -40.00 25.73
CA THR A 89 -18.78 -39.75 24.67
C THR A 89 -19.23 -40.22 23.28
N ASN A 90 -19.01 -39.41 22.23
CA ASN A 90 -19.08 -39.88 20.84
C ASN A 90 -18.00 -40.95 20.61
N PHE A 91 -18.41 -42.21 20.50
CA PHE A 91 -17.49 -43.36 20.47
C PHE A 91 -16.87 -43.65 19.11
N CYS A 92 -17.49 -43.15 18.04
CA CYS A 92 -17.06 -43.39 16.68
C CYS A 92 -17.20 -42.12 15.83
N CYS A 93 -16.29 -41.96 14.89
CA CYS A 93 -16.43 -41.08 13.75
C CYS A 93 -16.99 -41.91 12.59
N GLN A 94 -18.16 -41.54 12.07
CA GLN A 94 -18.68 -42.13 10.83
C GLN A 94 -17.94 -41.49 9.65
N VAL A 95 -17.33 -42.31 8.81
CA VAL A 95 -16.63 -41.91 7.60
C VAL A 95 -17.40 -42.44 6.42
N THR A 96 -17.88 -41.54 5.57
CA THR A 96 -18.58 -41.88 4.34
C THR A 96 -17.66 -41.61 3.17
N PHE A 97 -17.31 -42.66 2.44
CA PHE A 97 -16.59 -42.54 1.18
C PHE A 97 -17.57 -42.21 0.06
N ILE A 98 -17.26 -41.18 -0.72
CA ILE A 98 -18.05 -40.73 -1.87
C ILE A 98 -17.13 -40.80 -3.09
N GLU A 99 -17.29 -41.84 -3.90
CA GLU A 99 -16.68 -41.92 -5.22
C GLU A 99 -17.60 -41.26 -6.25
N ASN A 100 -17.11 -40.90 -7.45
CA ASN A 100 -17.93 -40.40 -8.56
C ASN A 100 -18.98 -41.41 -9.10
N THR A 101 -19.26 -42.49 -8.36
CA THR A 101 -20.28 -43.50 -8.65
C THR A 101 -21.36 -43.48 -7.57
N GLU A 102 -22.59 -43.90 -7.87
CA GLU A 102 -23.75 -43.88 -6.95
C GLU A 102 -23.61 -44.79 -5.69
N TYR A 103 -22.42 -45.35 -5.42
CA TYR A 103 -22.14 -46.18 -4.26
C TYR A 103 -21.36 -45.40 -3.20
N SER A 104 -22.01 -45.16 -2.06
CA SER A 104 -21.33 -44.68 -0.85
C SER A 104 -21.14 -45.84 0.13
N GLN A 105 -19.92 -45.99 0.65
CA GLN A 105 -19.62 -46.90 1.75
C GLN A 105 -19.42 -46.07 3.02
N SER A 106 -20.13 -46.43 4.09
CA SER A 106 -19.99 -45.79 5.41
C SER A 106 -19.39 -46.77 6.39
N GLU A 107 -18.31 -46.36 7.05
CA GLU A 107 -17.62 -47.15 8.08
C GLU A 107 -17.43 -46.31 9.34
N CYS A 108 -17.37 -46.97 10.49
CA CYS A 108 -17.17 -46.31 11.78
C CYS A 108 -15.73 -46.49 12.26
N PHE A 109 -15.08 -45.40 12.68
CA PHE A 109 -13.72 -45.42 13.21
C PHE A 109 -13.64 -44.87 14.62
N MET A 110 -12.66 -45.30 15.38
CA MET A 110 -12.37 -44.71 16.69
C MET A 110 -11.95 -43.23 16.52
N PRO A 111 -12.38 -42.29 17.38
CA PRO A 111 -12.04 -40.87 17.26
C PRO A 111 -10.53 -40.59 17.35
N THR A 112 -9.78 -41.46 18.03
CA THR A 112 -8.31 -41.39 18.15
C THR A 112 -7.58 -42.03 16.98
N THR A 113 -8.29 -42.65 16.02
CA THR A 113 -7.70 -43.15 14.77
C THR A 113 -6.94 -42.02 14.08
N LEU A 114 -5.73 -42.33 13.65
CA LEU A 114 -4.86 -41.37 12.97
C LEU A 114 -5.16 -41.36 11.46
N TRP A 115 -4.95 -40.22 10.81
CA TRP A 115 -5.11 -40.10 9.36
C TRP A 115 -4.20 -41.07 8.58
N LYS A 116 -3.01 -41.40 9.08
CA LYS A 116 -2.18 -42.47 8.50
C LYS A 116 -2.84 -43.85 8.52
N GLN A 117 -3.63 -44.16 9.55
CA GLN A 117 -4.37 -45.43 9.63
C GLN A 117 -5.54 -45.43 8.64
N MET A 118 -6.19 -44.27 8.44
CA MET A 118 -7.19 -44.08 7.40
C MET A 118 -6.60 -44.31 6.00
N ASN A 119 -5.39 -43.82 5.73
CA ASN A 119 -4.66 -44.04 4.48
C ASN A 119 -4.41 -45.54 4.21
N LEU A 120 -3.95 -46.27 5.23
CA LEU A 120 -3.75 -47.73 5.16
C LEU A 120 -5.06 -48.47 4.91
N TRP A 121 -6.15 -48.05 5.58
CA TRP A 121 -7.47 -48.63 5.36
C TRP A 121 -7.94 -48.40 3.92
N LEU A 122 -7.85 -47.19 3.38
CA LEU A 122 -8.21 -46.89 1.98
C LEU A 122 -7.43 -47.77 1.00
N LYS A 123 -6.12 -47.95 1.24
CA LYS A 123 -5.26 -48.85 0.44
C LYS A 123 -5.72 -50.31 0.52
N SER A 124 -6.14 -50.78 1.69
CA SER A 124 -6.59 -52.17 1.89
C SER A 124 -7.86 -52.52 1.12
N GLN A 125 -8.70 -51.53 0.79
CA GLN A 125 -9.98 -51.78 0.14
C GLN A 125 -9.85 -51.97 -1.39
N ASN A 126 -8.65 -51.81 -1.98
CA ASN A 126 -8.44 -51.82 -3.44
C ASN A 126 -9.41 -50.88 -4.21
N ILE A 127 -9.93 -49.85 -3.53
CA ILE A 127 -10.94 -48.93 -4.08
C ILE A 127 -10.31 -48.00 -5.12
N LEU A 128 -8.99 -47.75 -5.04
CA LEU A 128 -8.27 -46.84 -5.92
C LEU A 128 -7.20 -47.64 -6.71
N SER A 129 -7.08 -47.36 -8.01
CA SER A 129 -6.40 -48.21 -9.01
C SER A 129 -5.01 -48.76 -8.61
N GLU A 130 -4.67 -49.95 -9.13
CA GLU A 130 -3.41 -50.71 -8.89
C GLU A 130 -2.08 -49.93 -9.12
N ASN A 131 -2.15 -48.71 -9.67
CA ASN A 131 -0.99 -47.84 -9.88
C ASN A 131 -0.67 -46.89 -8.71
N ALA A 132 -1.56 -46.75 -7.72
CA ALA A 132 -1.33 -45.88 -6.56
C ALA A 132 -0.39 -46.55 -5.53
N LYS A 133 0.89 -46.67 -5.89
CA LYS A 133 1.95 -47.08 -4.95
C LYS A 133 2.33 -45.96 -3.96
N GLU A 134 1.75 -44.77 -4.09
CA GLU A 134 2.16 -43.58 -3.35
C GLU A 134 1.23 -43.28 -2.15
N SER A 135 1.71 -42.48 -1.21
CA SER A 135 0.95 -42.01 -0.04
C SER A 135 -0.29 -41.25 -0.50
N TYR A 136 -1.47 -41.46 0.09
CA TYR A 136 -2.55 -40.48 -0.05
C TYR A 136 -2.37 -39.34 0.96
N CYS A 137 -2.78 -38.14 0.57
CA CYS A 137 -2.83 -36.98 1.43
C CYS A 137 -4.29 -36.50 1.58
N PHE A 138 -4.63 -36.01 2.77
CA PHE A 138 -5.99 -35.61 3.13
C PHE A 138 -6.07 -34.08 3.14
N TRP A 139 -6.90 -33.51 2.27
CA TRP A 139 -7.07 -32.06 2.13
C TRP A 139 -8.37 -31.61 2.78
N TYR A 140 -8.26 -30.73 3.79
CA TYR A 140 -9.43 -30.16 4.45
C TYR A 140 -9.94 -28.97 3.63
N ILE A 141 -11.09 -29.15 2.97
CA ILE A 141 -11.63 -28.20 1.99
C ILE A 141 -11.93 -26.84 2.62
N GLU A 142 -12.55 -26.82 3.79
CA GLU A 142 -13.02 -25.60 4.44
C GLU A 142 -11.85 -24.74 4.96
N GLN A 143 -10.75 -25.37 5.37
CA GLN A 143 -9.55 -24.65 5.83
C GLN A 143 -8.48 -24.50 4.76
N GLN A 144 -8.66 -25.12 3.59
CA GLN A 144 -7.70 -25.10 2.48
C GLN A 144 -6.30 -25.49 2.94
N CYS A 145 -6.19 -26.59 3.68
CA CYS A 145 -4.92 -27.07 4.22
C CYS A 145 -4.81 -28.60 4.22
N MET A 146 -3.58 -29.09 4.19
CA MET A 146 -3.27 -30.51 4.33
C MET A 146 -3.37 -30.92 5.80
N ILE A 147 -4.01 -32.06 6.05
CA ILE A 147 -4.11 -32.67 7.37
C ILE A 147 -2.84 -33.47 7.67
N ASP A 148 -2.27 -33.30 8.87
CA ASP A 148 -1.11 -34.08 9.30
C ASP A 148 -1.53 -35.54 9.55
N ASN A 149 -0.82 -36.48 8.92
CA ASN A 149 -1.03 -37.92 9.05
C ASN A 149 -0.93 -38.44 10.50
N ASN A 150 -0.30 -37.69 11.42
CA ASN A 150 -0.21 -38.01 12.85
C ASN A 150 -1.31 -37.37 13.70
N GLN A 151 -2.19 -36.56 13.12
CA GLN A 151 -3.38 -36.07 13.79
C GLN A 151 -4.44 -37.18 13.88
N SER A 152 -5.26 -37.15 14.94
CA SER A 152 -6.42 -38.03 15.06
C SER A 152 -7.62 -37.44 14.31
N LEU A 153 -8.57 -38.28 13.90
CA LEU A 153 -9.83 -37.84 13.29
C LEU A 153 -10.52 -36.77 14.15
N SER A 154 -10.61 -37.01 15.46
CA SER A 154 -11.19 -36.08 16.44
C SER A 154 -10.45 -34.75 16.61
N SER A 155 -9.17 -34.66 16.24
CA SER A 155 -8.41 -33.41 16.35
C SER A 155 -8.69 -32.44 15.20
N VAL A 156 -9.18 -32.95 14.08
CA VAL A 156 -9.62 -32.15 12.92
C VAL A 156 -11.11 -31.83 13.01
N LEU A 157 -11.91 -32.73 13.61
CA LEU A 157 -13.33 -32.55 13.85
C LEU A 157 -13.61 -31.65 15.06
N ASN A 158 -14.34 -30.54 14.85
CA ASN A 158 -15.10 -29.97 15.97
C ASN A 158 -16.20 -30.98 16.33
N GLN A 159 -16.31 -31.38 17.60
CA GLN A 159 -17.04 -32.56 18.09
C GLN A 159 -18.55 -32.69 17.69
N VAL A 160 -19.09 -31.73 16.93
CA VAL A 160 -20.51 -31.62 16.54
C VAL A 160 -20.70 -31.45 15.01
N GLU A 161 -19.65 -31.31 14.22
CA GLU A 161 -19.74 -30.99 12.78
C GLU A 161 -19.23 -32.13 11.88
N SER A 162 -19.88 -32.32 10.73
CA SER A 162 -19.35 -33.10 9.61
C SER A 162 -18.40 -32.24 8.79
N ILE A 163 -17.24 -32.79 8.41
CA ILE A 163 -16.28 -32.13 7.52
C ILE A 163 -16.18 -32.89 6.20
N THR A 164 -15.84 -32.19 5.12
CA THR A 164 -15.48 -32.83 3.85
C THR A 164 -13.97 -32.79 3.67
N VAL A 165 -13.40 -33.94 3.33
CA VAL A 165 -11.96 -34.10 3.12
C VAL A 165 -11.74 -34.75 1.77
N ASP A 166 -10.97 -34.10 0.92
CA ASP A 166 -10.56 -34.69 -0.36
C ASP A 166 -9.38 -35.63 -0.13
N VAL A 167 -9.42 -36.78 -0.79
CA VAL A 167 -8.32 -37.75 -0.82
C VAL A 167 -7.57 -37.52 -2.13
N ILE A 168 -6.35 -37.00 -2.02
CA ILE A 168 -5.55 -36.58 -3.17
C ILE A 168 -4.26 -37.40 -3.20
N ASP A 169 -3.76 -37.68 -4.40
CA ASP A 169 -2.47 -38.33 -4.59
C ASP A 169 -1.34 -37.37 -4.12
N ASP A 170 -0.39 -37.87 -3.34
CA ASP A 170 0.76 -37.07 -2.85
C ASP A 170 1.58 -36.49 -4.01
N THR A 171 1.55 -37.12 -5.19
CA THR A 171 2.16 -36.56 -6.41
C THR A 171 1.53 -35.26 -6.89
N ASP A 172 0.30 -34.93 -6.50
CA ASP A 172 -0.37 -33.69 -6.86
C ASP A 172 0.03 -32.51 -5.95
N PHE A 173 0.85 -32.76 -4.93
CA PHE A 173 1.37 -31.72 -4.05
C PHE A 173 2.79 -31.30 -4.43
N VAL A 174 3.18 -30.12 -3.97
CA VAL A 174 4.51 -29.56 -4.14
C VAL A 174 4.95 -28.81 -2.89
N ASP A 175 6.24 -28.95 -2.56
CA ASP A 175 6.89 -28.13 -1.56
C ASP A 175 7.17 -26.73 -2.13
N VAL A 176 6.53 -25.74 -1.53
CA VAL A 176 6.71 -24.34 -1.82
C VAL A 176 7.39 -23.68 -0.64
N ILE A 177 8.43 -22.92 -0.93
CA ILE A 177 9.11 -22.08 0.04
C ILE A 177 8.54 -20.68 -0.08
N VAL A 178 7.90 -20.20 0.98
CA VAL A 178 7.42 -18.83 1.08
C VAL A 178 8.37 -18.05 2.00
N SER A 179 8.77 -16.86 1.55
CA SER A 179 9.64 -15.96 2.33
C SER A 179 9.06 -14.56 2.46
N PHE A 180 9.27 -13.94 3.62
CA PHE A 180 8.90 -12.54 3.90
C PHE A 180 9.74 -12.01 5.08
N ASP A 181 10.31 -10.80 4.96
CA ASP A 181 11.03 -10.09 6.03
C ASP A 181 12.05 -10.98 6.78
N GLY A 182 12.89 -11.67 5.99
CA GLY A 182 13.92 -12.59 6.50
C GLY A 182 13.41 -13.94 7.02
N ASN A 183 12.10 -14.12 7.18
CA ASN A 183 11.50 -15.40 7.54
C ASN A 183 11.27 -16.26 6.29
N ARG A 184 11.58 -17.56 6.39
CA ARG A 184 11.39 -18.54 5.32
C ARG A 184 10.68 -19.77 5.88
N ARG A 185 9.64 -20.23 5.19
CA ARG A 185 8.83 -21.39 5.57
C ARG A 185 8.63 -22.30 4.36
N SER A 186 8.77 -23.60 4.57
CA SER A 186 8.34 -24.60 3.58
C SER A 186 6.89 -24.96 3.87
N VAL A 187 6.04 -24.91 2.85
CA VAL A 187 4.64 -25.28 2.90
C VAL A 187 4.35 -26.28 1.80
N HIS A 188 3.54 -27.28 2.14
CA HIS A 188 3.13 -28.31 1.20
C HIS A 188 1.75 -27.94 0.67
N VAL A 189 1.64 -27.71 -0.63
CA VAL A 189 0.44 -27.14 -1.27
C VAL A 189 0.06 -27.91 -2.52
N LEU A 190 -1.22 -27.90 -2.85
CA LEU A 190 -1.74 -28.58 -4.03
C LEU A 190 -1.28 -27.84 -5.31
N LYS A 191 -0.75 -28.57 -6.30
CA LYS A 191 -0.31 -27.99 -7.59
C LYS A 191 -1.45 -27.29 -8.33
N ALA A 192 -2.68 -27.77 -8.16
CA ALA A 192 -3.85 -27.18 -8.80
C ALA A 192 -4.32 -25.86 -8.15
N SER A 193 -3.90 -25.56 -6.91
CA SER A 193 -4.27 -24.31 -6.25
C SER A 193 -3.68 -23.10 -6.98
N SER A 194 -4.43 -22.00 -7.00
CA SER A 194 -3.93 -20.71 -7.47
C SER A 194 -2.76 -20.23 -6.59
N VAL A 195 -1.77 -19.58 -7.21
CA VAL A 195 -0.63 -18.97 -6.50
C VAL A 195 -1.08 -17.94 -5.46
N LYS A 196 -2.18 -17.22 -5.71
CA LYS A 196 -2.77 -16.25 -4.78
C LYS A 196 -3.12 -16.84 -3.41
N VAL A 197 -3.43 -18.14 -3.33
CA VAL A 197 -3.71 -18.84 -2.07
C VAL A 197 -2.55 -18.69 -1.06
N LEU A 198 -1.31 -18.53 -1.54
CA LEU A 198 -0.15 -18.30 -0.68
C LEU A 198 -0.20 -16.93 0.04
N LEU A 199 -0.82 -15.92 -0.58
CA LEU A 199 -1.09 -14.62 0.05
C LEU A 199 -2.32 -14.69 0.96
N ASP A 200 -3.37 -15.39 0.54
CA ASP A 200 -4.63 -15.44 1.30
C ASP A 200 -4.51 -16.28 2.59
N ASN A 201 -3.63 -17.28 2.60
CA ASN A 201 -3.34 -18.12 3.77
C ASN A 201 -2.06 -17.69 4.52
N LEU A 202 -1.99 -16.42 4.97
CA LEU A 202 -0.86 -15.88 5.77
C LEU A 202 -0.53 -16.67 7.05
N ARG A 203 -1.41 -17.60 7.48
CA ARG A 203 -1.12 -18.58 8.54
C ARG A 203 0.17 -19.37 8.26
N TYR A 204 0.52 -19.60 6.99
CA TYR A 204 1.76 -20.25 6.57
C TYR A 204 3.03 -19.60 7.14
N LEU A 205 3.00 -18.28 7.35
CA LEU A 205 4.14 -17.53 7.89
C LEU A 205 4.12 -17.44 9.42
N ASN A 206 3.02 -17.82 10.08
CA ASN A 206 2.87 -17.81 11.54
C ASN A 206 3.18 -16.45 12.19
N THR A 207 3.05 -15.37 11.43
CA THR A 207 3.40 -14.03 11.86
C THR A 207 2.13 -13.31 12.31
N LYS A 208 1.84 -13.39 13.61
CA LYS A 208 0.66 -12.77 14.27
C LYS A 208 0.54 -11.23 14.13
N ASN A 209 1.50 -10.57 13.47
CA ASN A 209 1.62 -9.10 13.45
C ASN A 209 1.64 -8.46 12.05
N PHE A 210 1.28 -9.18 10.98
CA PHE A 210 1.14 -8.55 9.65
C PHE A 210 -0.18 -7.82 9.54
N ASN A 211 -0.12 -6.50 9.61
CA ASN A 211 -1.24 -5.58 9.39
C ASN A 211 -1.13 -4.93 8.01
N ILE A 212 -0.75 -5.70 6.99
CA ILE A 212 -0.64 -5.24 5.60
C ILE A 212 -1.81 -5.86 4.83
N SER A 213 -2.59 -5.01 4.14
CA SER A 213 -3.69 -5.48 3.30
C SER A 213 -3.15 -6.41 2.22
N SER A 214 -3.84 -7.51 1.94
CA SER A 214 -3.48 -8.41 0.82
C SER A 214 -3.47 -7.70 -0.53
N THR A 215 -4.11 -6.54 -0.65
CA THR A 215 -4.11 -5.68 -1.84
C THR A 215 -2.78 -4.97 -2.09
N ASP A 216 -1.95 -4.79 -1.05
CA ASP A 216 -0.70 -4.02 -1.14
C ASP A 216 0.52 -4.93 -1.26
N CYS A 217 0.29 -6.24 -1.30
CA CYS A 217 1.31 -7.28 -1.42
C CYS A 217 1.27 -7.91 -2.82
N THR A 218 2.43 -8.32 -3.29
CA THR A 218 2.58 -9.19 -4.46
C THR A 218 3.51 -10.36 -4.13
N LEU A 219 3.51 -11.37 -4.98
CA LEU A 219 4.44 -12.48 -4.93
C LEU A 219 5.52 -12.27 -6.00
N VAL A 220 6.76 -12.45 -5.59
CA VAL A 220 7.91 -12.51 -6.49
C VAL A 220 8.34 -13.97 -6.58
N LEU A 221 8.32 -14.54 -7.78
CA LEU A 221 8.89 -15.86 -8.05
C LEU A 221 10.40 -15.71 -8.11
N LEU A 222 11.10 -16.47 -7.25
CA LEU A 222 12.55 -16.53 -7.22
C LEU A 222 13.01 -17.73 -8.04
N SER A 223 13.59 -17.49 -9.22
CA SER A 223 14.18 -18.53 -10.05
C SER A 223 15.67 -18.73 -9.75
N ASP A 224 16.23 -19.87 -10.15
CA ASP A 224 17.64 -20.23 -9.91
C ASP A 224 18.65 -19.40 -10.73
N GLU A 225 18.20 -18.67 -11.76
CA GLU A 225 19.08 -17.90 -12.67
C GLU A 225 19.25 -16.43 -12.24
N ASP A 226 19.03 -16.11 -10.96
CA ASP A 226 18.93 -14.74 -10.42
C ASP A 226 17.81 -13.89 -11.04
N GLU A 227 16.97 -14.48 -11.90
CA GLU A 227 15.78 -13.82 -12.44
C GLU A 227 14.65 -13.86 -11.41
N GLN A 228 14.30 -12.67 -10.92
CA GLN A 228 13.11 -12.46 -10.12
C GLN A 228 11.97 -12.02 -11.03
N LYS A 229 10.86 -12.77 -11.02
CA LYS A 229 9.64 -12.37 -11.73
C LYS A 229 8.62 -11.88 -10.71
N ILE A 230 8.26 -10.59 -10.79
CA ILE A 230 7.10 -10.04 -10.10
C ILE A 230 5.86 -10.65 -10.77
N LEU A 231 5.00 -11.31 -9.99
CA LEU A 231 3.80 -11.92 -10.53
C LEU A 231 2.70 -10.88 -10.68
N GLU A 232 2.18 -10.75 -11.90
CA GLU A 232 1.00 -9.94 -12.17
C GLU A 232 -0.27 -10.63 -11.63
N ILE A 233 -1.41 -9.92 -11.64
CA ILE A 233 -2.70 -10.50 -11.21
C ILE A 233 -3.04 -11.76 -12.02
N SER A 234 -2.83 -11.73 -13.33
CA SER A 234 -3.00 -12.88 -14.22
C SER A 234 -2.11 -14.07 -13.83
N ASP A 235 -0.86 -13.79 -13.45
CA ASP A 235 0.09 -14.82 -12.99
C ASP A 235 -0.31 -15.41 -11.63
N MET A 236 -0.91 -14.62 -10.75
CA MET A 236 -1.38 -15.07 -9.42
C MET A 236 -2.60 -15.98 -9.52
N GLU A 237 -3.42 -15.84 -10.55
CA GLU A 237 -4.57 -16.73 -10.82
C GLU A 237 -4.14 -18.09 -11.41
N ASN A 238 -2.92 -18.19 -11.96
CA ASN A 238 -2.39 -19.45 -12.45
C ASN A 238 -2.18 -20.46 -11.33
N SER A 239 -2.23 -21.74 -11.68
CA SER A 239 -1.97 -22.81 -10.72
C SER A 239 -0.49 -22.89 -10.34
N ILE A 240 -0.20 -23.21 -9.08
CA ILE A 240 1.17 -23.37 -8.55
C ILE A 240 1.96 -24.39 -9.39
N GLY A 241 1.27 -25.42 -9.89
CA GLY A 241 1.81 -26.48 -10.74
C GLY A 241 2.49 -25.98 -12.01
N GLN A 242 2.07 -24.83 -12.56
CA GLN A 242 2.70 -24.24 -13.75
C GLN A 242 4.11 -23.73 -13.50
N TYR A 243 4.44 -23.43 -12.24
CA TYR A 243 5.75 -22.91 -11.83
C TYR A 243 6.68 -24.01 -11.31
N VAL A 244 6.24 -25.27 -11.32
CA VAL A 244 7.09 -26.42 -10.97
C VAL A 244 8.09 -26.64 -12.10
N SER A 245 9.32 -26.12 -11.96
CA SER A 245 10.42 -26.50 -12.84
C SER A 245 10.87 -27.95 -12.55
N THR A 246 11.61 -28.54 -13.50
CA THR A 246 12.09 -29.94 -13.53
C THR A 246 12.36 -30.59 -12.17
N VAL A 247 11.91 -31.84 -12.06
CA VAL A 247 11.96 -32.78 -10.93
C VAL A 247 13.03 -32.46 -9.86
N GLY A 248 12.56 -32.15 -8.65
CA GLY A 248 13.36 -32.21 -7.42
C GLY A 248 13.74 -30.89 -6.76
N LYS A 249 13.31 -29.73 -7.27
CA LYS A 249 13.54 -28.42 -6.64
C LYS A 249 12.24 -27.82 -6.12
N ALA A 250 12.29 -27.28 -4.89
CA ALA A 250 11.17 -26.57 -4.28
C ALA A 250 10.99 -25.20 -4.92
N ILE A 251 9.73 -24.84 -5.24
CA ILE A 251 9.40 -23.53 -5.80
C ILE A 251 9.56 -22.47 -4.71
N GLN A 252 10.13 -21.31 -5.05
CA GLN A 252 10.37 -20.24 -4.09
C GLN A 252 9.55 -19.01 -4.44
N PHE A 253 8.65 -18.61 -3.56
CA PHE A 253 7.96 -17.33 -3.63
C PHE A 253 8.38 -16.42 -2.48
N GLN A 254 8.52 -15.14 -2.79
CA GLN A 254 8.76 -14.09 -1.82
C GLN A 254 7.57 -13.15 -1.81
N ILE A 255 6.91 -13.04 -0.66
CA ILE A 255 5.91 -11.98 -0.47
C ILE A 255 6.67 -10.65 -0.41
N SER A 256 6.18 -9.65 -1.14
CA SER A 256 6.77 -8.32 -1.17
C SER A 256 5.66 -7.27 -1.12
N ILE A 257 5.92 -6.16 -0.44
CA ILE A 257 5.07 -4.96 -0.46
C ILE A 257 5.37 -4.21 -1.74
N LEU A 258 4.35 -3.82 -2.49
CA LEU A 258 4.54 -3.05 -3.71
C LEU A 258 4.57 -1.56 -3.40
N ILE A 259 5.75 -0.94 -3.51
CA ILE A 259 5.88 0.51 -3.39
C ILE A 259 5.83 1.12 -4.79
N LYS A 260 4.86 2.01 -5.03
CA LYS A 260 4.74 2.75 -6.28
C LYS A 260 5.52 4.05 -6.21
N LEU A 261 6.42 4.24 -7.17
CA LEU A 261 7.09 5.49 -7.44
C LEU A 261 6.41 6.14 -8.64
N ILE A 262 5.86 7.34 -8.45
CA ILE A 262 5.04 8.04 -9.44
C ILE A 262 5.81 9.27 -9.91
N ASP A 263 6.16 9.36 -11.18
CA ASP A 263 6.74 10.58 -11.75
C ASP A 263 5.76 11.74 -11.61
N TYR A 264 6.23 12.87 -11.08
CA TYR A 264 5.35 13.98 -10.76
C TYR A 264 4.80 14.69 -12.00
N GLU A 265 5.53 14.73 -13.13
CA GLU A 265 5.07 15.37 -14.37
C GLU A 265 4.33 14.40 -15.27
N THR A 266 4.99 13.30 -15.63
CA THR A 266 4.49 12.36 -16.63
C THR A 266 3.40 11.45 -16.08
N LYS A 267 3.32 11.33 -14.74
CA LYS A 267 2.46 10.38 -14.01
C LYS A 267 2.80 8.91 -14.32
N GLU A 268 3.98 8.64 -14.87
CA GLU A 268 4.45 7.27 -15.06
C GLU A 268 4.67 6.59 -13.70
N GLU A 269 4.25 5.34 -13.60
CA GLU A 269 4.35 4.55 -12.37
C GLU A 269 5.42 3.46 -12.50
N ILE A 270 6.31 3.40 -11.52
CA ILE A 270 7.27 2.31 -11.34
C ILE A 270 6.91 1.59 -10.05
N ALA A 271 6.55 0.31 -10.18
CA ALA A 271 6.22 -0.52 -9.04
C ALA A 271 7.46 -1.30 -8.57
N VAL A 272 7.86 -1.10 -7.31
CA VAL A 272 9.06 -1.70 -6.73
C VAL A 272 8.65 -2.71 -5.65
N PRO A 273 8.94 -4.01 -5.82
CA PRO A 273 8.66 -5.00 -4.80
C PRO A 273 9.69 -4.88 -3.67
N VAL A 274 9.21 -4.73 -2.44
CA VAL A 274 10.04 -4.58 -1.25
C VAL A 274 9.73 -5.68 -0.25
N SER A 275 10.75 -6.44 0.11
CA SER A 275 10.59 -7.66 0.90
C SER A 275 10.94 -7.51 2.38
N CYS A 276 11.29 -6.29 2.82
CA CYS A 276 11.64 -5.96 4.20
C CYS A 276 10.97 -4.65 4.60
N GLY A 277 10.39 -4.59 5.80
CA GLY A 277 9.77 -3.37 6.31
C GLY A 277 10.78 -2.23 6.51
N ASN A 278 12.00 -2.54 6.95
CA ASN A 278 13.01 -1.54 7.33
C ASN A 278 13.83 -1.02 6.14
N LEU A 279 13.19 -0.77 5.01
CA LEU A 279 13.83 -0.22 3.82
C LEU A 279 14.04 1.29 3.97
N THR A 280 15.25 1.75 3.67
CA THR A 280 15.53 3.18 3.50
C THR A 280 15.17 3.66 2.11
N VAL A 281 14.90 4.96 1.98
CA VAL A 281 14.71 5.61 0.68
C VAL A 281 15.87 5.34 -0.28
N GLU A 282 17.11 5.40 0.19
CA GLU A 282 18.29 5.10 -0.62
C GLU A 282 18.26 3.68 -1.21
N GLN A 283 17.86 2.69 -0.41
CA GLN A 283 17.74 1.31 -0.87
C GLN A 283 16.59 1.13 -1.85
N LEU A 284 15.46 1.84 -1.64
CA LEU A 284 14.34 1.85 -2.59
C LEU A 284 14.77 2.39 -3.95
N MET A 285 15.48 3.51 -3.98
CA MET A 285 15.99 4.11 -5.23
C MET A 285 16.98 3.19 -5.95
N LYS A 286 17.80 2.43 -5.20
CA LYS A 286 18.68 1.41 -5.80
C LYS A 286 17.88 0.25 -6.41
N LEU A 287 16.84 -0.22 -5.72
CA LEU A 287 15.96 -1.30 -6.22
C LEU A 287 15.18 -0.88 -7.47
N SER A 288 14.75 0.38 -7.55
CA SER A 288 14.06 0.92 -8.73
C SER A 288 14.98 1.19 -9.92
N LYS A 289 16.30 1.05 -9.75
CA LYS A 289 17.34 1.35 -10.76
C LYS A 289 17.36 2.83 -11.19
N ILE A 290 16.73 3.72 -10.43
CA ILE A 290 16.78 5.16 -10.69
C ILE A 290 18.11 5.69 -10.16
N THR A 291 18.93 6.24 -11.07
CA THR A 291 20.30 6.69 -10.77
C THR A 291 20.51 8.20 -10.93
N ASP A 292 19.51 8.94 -11.43
CA ASP A 292 19.61 10.39 -11.56
C ASP A 292 19.57 11.04 -10.17
N ALA A 293 20.70 11.61 -9.75
CA ALA A 293 20.84 12.28 -8.46
C ALA A 293 19.97 13.53 -8.30
N ARG A 294 19.39 14.04 -9.39
CA ARG A 294 18.48 15.20 -9.40
C ARG A 294 17.02 14.80 -9.16
N ILE A 295 16.74 13.50 -9.07
CA ILE A 295 15.41 12.98 -8.76
C ILE A 295 15.36 12.62 -7.29
N HIS A 296 14.37 13.16 -6.59
CA HIS A 296 14.14 12.95 -5.19
C HIS A 296 12.77 12.30 -4.97
N PRO A 297 12.67 11.31 -4.07
CA PRO A 297 11.39 10.77 -3.67
C PRO A 297 10.73 11.70 -2.63
N ALA A 298 9.44 11.94 -2.81
CA ALA A 298 8.62 12.74 -1.90
C ALA A 298 7.42 11.95 -1.40
N SER A 299 7.01 12.20 -0.17
CA SER A 299 5.83 11.59 0.45
C SER A 299 4.59 11.91 -0.38
N ASN A 300 3.74 10.90 -0.62
CA ASN A 300 2.47 11.14 -1.30
C ASN A 300 1.50 11.96 -0.43
N SER A 301 1.53 11.75 0.88
CA SER A 301 0.56 12.36 1.79
C SER A 301 0.91 13.77 2.28
N THR A 302 2.19 14.12 2.36
CA THR A 302 2.66 15.43 2.86
C THR A 302 3.47 16.21 1.82
N LYS A 303 3.80 15.60 0.68
CA LYS A 303 4.61 16.21 -0.39
C LYS A 303 6.01 16.67 0.06
N MET A 304 6.44 16.27 1.26
CA MET A 304 7.79 16.51 1.74
C MET A 304 8.77 15.60 0.98
N VAL A 305 9.87 16.16 0.51
CA VAL A 305 10.99 15.39 -0.05
C VAL A 305 11.65 14.61 1.08
N LEU A 306 11.72 13.29 0.90
CA LEU A 306 12.22 12.38 1.91
C LEU A 306 13.76 12.30 1.84
N PRO A 307 14.47 12.43 2.97
CA PRO A 307 15.92 12.26 2.97
C PRO A 307 16.29 10.81 2.66
N MET A 308 17.45 10.58 2.05
CA MET A 308 17.86 9.25 1.58
C MET A 308 17.98 8.21 2.71
N ASN A 309 18.27 8.64 3.95
CA ASN A 309 18.34 7.79 5.14
C ASN A 309 16.97 7.57 5.83
N TYR A 310 15.88 8.11 5.28
CA TYR A 310 14.54 7.96 5.84
C TYR A 310 14.07 6.50 5.77
N GLN A 311 13.48 5.99 6.86
CA GLN A 311 12.93 4.63 6.93
C GLN A 311 11.45 4.63 6.51
N LEU A 312 11.11 3.81 5.52
CA LEU A 312 9.76 3.78 4.94
C LEU A 312 8.72 3.11 5.84
N THR A 313 9.14 2.26 6.78
CA THR A 313 8.28 1.67 7.83
C THR A 313 7.58 2.69 8.70
N VAL A 314 8.12 3.91 8.80
CA VAL A 314 7.58 4.95 9.70
C VAL A 314 6.27 5.54 9.17
N ASN A 315 6.02 5.48 7.85
CA ASN A 315 4.88 6.18 7.24
C ASN A 315 3.74 5.29 6.72
N ASN A 316 3.91 3.96 6.66
CA ASN A 316 2.99 3.05 5.96
C ASN A 316 2.64 3.53 4.53
N GLU A 317 3.52 4.29 3.88
CA GLU A 317 3.29 4.82 2.54
C GLU A 317 3.75 3.79 1.49
N THR A 318 2.79 3.29 0.71
CA THR A 318 3.03 2.41 -0.45
C THR A 318 3.14 3.21 -1.75
N GLN A 319 3.09 4.55 -1.69
CA GLN A 319 3.17 5.44 -2.84
C GLN A 319 4.04 6.66 -2.52
N LEU A 320 4.96 6.99 -3.41
CA LEU A 320 5.85 8.14 -3.34
C LEU A 320 5.89 8.85 -4.70
N PHE A 321 6.08 10.17 -4.70
CA PHE A 321 6.35 10.92 -5.92
C PHE A 321 7.84 10.93 -6.22
N LEU A 322 8.21 10.89 -7.48
CA LEU A 322 9.54 11.21 -7.97
C LEU A 322 9.50 12.65 -8.50
N VAL A 323 10.31 13.52 -7.89
CA VAL A 323 10.37 14.94 -8.25
C VAL A 323 11.78 15.35 -8.63
N HIS A 324 11.88 16.17 -9.66
CA HIS A 324 13.13 16.78 -10.07
C HIS A 324 13.48 17.97 -9.16
N HIS A 325 14.77 18.23 -8.99
CA HIS A 325 15.28 19.32 -8.16
C HIS A 325 14.61 20.68 -8.42
N HIS A 326 14.39 21.06 -9.69
CA HIS A 326 13.76 22.34 -10.07
C HIS A 326 12.27 22.45 -9.68
N GLN A 327 11.64 21.35 -9.27
CA GLN A 327 10.24 21.26 -8.83
C GLN A 327 10.12 21.31 -7.31
N THR A 328 11.23 21.52 -6.62
CA THR A 328 11.28 21.54 -5.17
C THR A 328 11.59 22.94 -4.66
N CYS A 329 11.18 23.20 -3.42
CA CYS A 329 11.49 24.42 -2.70
C CYS A 329 11.94 24.07 -1.27
N LEU A 330 12.77 24.94 -0.70
CA LEU A 330 13.24 24.80 0.67
C LEU A 330 12.31 25.59 1.59
N VAL A 331 11.90 24.99 2.69
CA VAL A 331 11.08 25.62 3.73
C VAL A 331 11.86 25.59 5.04
N SER A 332 11.96 26.75 5.68
CA SER A 332 12.59 26.92 6.98
C SER A 332 11.52 27.31 8.00
N ILE A 333 11.46 26.62 9.14
CA ILE A 333 10.51 26.89 10.22
C ILE A 333 11.30 27.22 11.47
N GLU A 334 11.21 28.46 11.92
CA GLU A 334 11.84 28.96 13.13
C GLU A 334 10.87 28.84 14.32
N ARG A 335 11.29 28.14 15.38
CA ARG A 335 10.57 28.09 16.66
C ARG A 335 11.29 28.93 17.71
N LEU A 336 10.68 30.04 18.11
CA LEU A 336 11.17 30.83 19.23
C LEU A 336 10.66 30.26 20.54
N LYS A 337 11.57 29.68 21.33
CA LYS A 337 11.24 29.30 22.70
C LYS A 337 11.12 30.57 23.55
N GLY A 338 10.00 30.70 24.24
CA GLY A 338 9.73 31.79 25.17
C GLY A 338 10.88 32.00 26.17
N ILE A 339 11.06 33.26 26.56
CA ILE A 339 12.09 33.78 27.45
C ILE A 339 12.23 32.91 28.71
N LEU A 340 13.16 31.94 28.70
CA LEU A 340 13.90 31.39 29.84
C LEU A 340 14.86 30.31 29.31
N ILE A 341 16.05 30.76 28.90
CA ILE A 341 17.30 29.99 28.87
C ILE A 341 17.17 28.54 28.35
N SER A 342 16.99 28.38 27.05
CA SER A 342 17.61 27.25 26.36
C SER A 342 18.23 27.76 25.06
N LEU A 343 19.55 27.85 25.05
CA LEU A 343 20.35 28.08 23.85
C LEU A 343 20.09 26.94 22.87
N ASN A 344 19.21 27.18 21.90
CA ASN A 344 19.23 26.71 20.52
C ASN A 344 17.83 26.99 19.96
N ASP A 345 17.72 28.04 19.16
CA ASP A 345 16.59 28.19 18.24
C ASP A 345 16.61 26.95 17.33
N GLU A 346 15.56 26.13 17.43
CA GLU A 346 15.42 24.96 16.57
C GLU A 346 14.90 25.45 15.23
N LEU A 347 15.83 25.74 14.30
CA LEU A 347 15.52 25.95 12.91
C LEU A 347 15.33 24.59 12.24
N ILE A 348 14.12 24.35 11.74
CA ILE A 348 13.79 23.13 11.00
C ILE A 348 13.81 23.49 9.53
N THR A 349 14.68 22.83 8.76
CA THR A 349 14.76 23.01 7.31
C THR A 349 14.31 21.74 6.63
N GLN A 350 13.29 21.85 5.78
CA GLN A 350 12.65 20.74 5.07
C GLN A 350 12.45 21.14 3.61
N GLN A 351 12.54 20.16 2.71
CA GLN A 351 12.34 20.38 1.29
C GLN A 351 10.98 19.82 0.88
N TYR A 352 10.25 20.56 0.05
CA TYR A 352 8.90 20.22 -0.39
C TYR A 352 8.77 20.36 -1.90
N ILE A 353 7.78 19.70 -2.49
CA ILE A 353 7.37 19.99 -3.88
C ILE A 353 6.84 21.43 -3.94
N SER A 354 7.20 22.23 -4.95
CA SER A 354 6.82 23.66 -5.03
C SER A 354 5.31 23.90 -5.07
N ASN A 355 4.53 22.93 -5.55
CA ASN A 355 3.06 23.01 -5.58
C ASN A 355 2.38 22.47 -4.30
N THR A 356 3.15 22.22 -3.24
CA THR A 356 2.64 21.85 -1.92
C THR A 356 1.86 23.01 -1.30
N THR A 357 0.93 22.72 -0.38
CA THR A 357 0.19 23.75 0.35
C THR A 357 0.76 23.99 1.74
N VAL A 358 0.48 25.15 2.33
CA VAL A 358 0.82 25.43 3.74
C VAL A 358 0.17 24.40 4.69
N GLY A 359 -1.02 23.89 4.37
CA GLY A 359 -1.68 22.83 5.12
C GLY A 359 -0.88 21.53 5.20
N ASP A 360 -0.15 21.17 4.15
CA ASP A 360 0.72 19.99 4.15
C ASP A 360 1.92 20.17 5.10
N ILE A 361 2.42 21.40 5.27
CA ILE A 361 3.46 21.72 6.26
C ILE A 361 2.93 21.49 7.68
N TYR A 362 1.72 21.97 8.00
CA TYR A 362 1.08 21.70 9.29
C TYR A 362 0.91 20.19 9.54
N LYS A 363 0.47 19.45 8.52
CA LYS A 363 0.28 17.99 8.61
C LYS A 363 1.58 17.25 8.92
N GLN A 364 2.66 17.62 8.23
CA GLN A 364 3.99 17.03 8.43
C GLN A 364 4.58 17.37 9.80
N ASN A 365 4.33 18.58 10.29
CA ASN A 365 4.95 19.11 11.51
C ASN A 365 3.97 19.18 12.70
N LYS A 366 2.93 18.34 12.73
CA LYS A 366 1.90 18.31 13.78
C LYS A 366 2.44 18.10 15.21
N ASP A 367 3.62 17.48 15.33
CA ASP A 367 4.27 17.23 16.62
C ASP A 367 5.07 18.46 17.11
N ILE A 368 5.31 19.43 16.23
CA ILE A 368 6.08 20.64 16.49
C ILE A 368 5.17 21.87 16.57
N ILE A 369 4.16 21.94 15.68
CA ILE A 369 3.20 23.03 15.58
C ILE A 369 1.92 22.59 16.30
N GLU A 370 1.65 23.22 17.44
CA GLU A 370 0.47 22.95 18.25
C GLU A 370 -0.82 23.50 17.60
N GLU A 371 -1.99 22.99 18.01
CA GLU A 371 -3.29 23.31 17.39
C GLU A 371 -3.64 24.82 17.37
N ASN A 372 -3.05 25.61 18.28
CA ASN A 372 -3.27 27.06 18.39
C ASN A 372 -2.07 27.89 17.91
N GLN A 373 -1.12 27.27 17.20
CA GLN A 373 0.04 27.94 16.65
C GLN A 373 -0.11 28.17 15.15
N TYR A 374 0.54 29.23 14.67
CA TYR A 374 0.44 29.67 13.29
C TYR A 374 1.81 29.86 12.64
N LEU A 375 1.88 29.57 11.34
CA LEU A 375 3.05 29.82 10.50
C LEU A 375 3.02 31.25 9.95
N LEU A 376 3.77 32.14 10.58
CA LEU A 376 3.98 33.51 10.12
C LEU A 376 5.01 33.52 8.98
N TYR A 377 4.59 33.92 7.77
CA TYR A 377 5.48 34.13 6.63
C TYR A 377 6.08 35.54 6.67
N GLY A 378 7.41 35.62 6.63
CA GLY A 378 8.12 36.88 6.83
C GLY A 378 7.86 37.47 8.22
N GLN A 379 7.30 38.68 8.29
CA GLN A 379 6.93 39.34 9.56
C GLN A 379 5.46 39.77 9.63
N ASP A 380 4.70 39.47 8.58
CA ASP A 380 3.49 40.24 8.27
C ASP A 380 2.22 39.39 8.27
N ILE A 381 2.27 38.18 7.72
CA ILE A 381 1.06 37.42 7.39
C ILE A 381 1.14 35.97 7.83
N VAL A 382 -0.02 35.40 8.17
CA VAL A 382 -0.24 33.95 8.28
C VAL A 382 -1.04 33.52 7.06
N PRO A 383 -0.42 32.87 6.05
CA PRO A 383 -1.15 32.41 4.88
C PRO A 383 -2.18 31.33 5.25
N SER A 384 -3.28 31.26 4.49
CA SER A 384 -4.26 30.19 4.66
C SER A 384 -3.65 28.81 4.33
N CYS A 385 -4.20 27.74 4.92
CA CYS A 385 -3.73 26.38 4.67
C CYS A 385 -3.80 25.95 3.20
N GLY A 386 -4.68 26.56 2.39
CA GLY A 386 -4.78 26.29 0.95
C GLY A 386 -3.72 27.01 0.10
N THR A 387 -2.91 27.89 0.69
CA THR A 387 -1.89 28.65 -0.05
C THR A 387 -0.81 27.72 -0.59
N VAL A 388 -0.59 27.77 -1.91
CA VAL A 388 0.46 27.00 -2.61
C VAL A 388 1.82 27.66 -2.39
N LEU A 389 2.85 26.87 -2.08
CA LEU A 389 4.19 27.37 -1.76
C LEU A 389 4.84 28.15 -2.90
N GLN A 390 4.52 27.82 -4.16
CA GLN A 390 5.00 28.56 -5.35
C GLN A 390 4.73 30.07 -5.28
N LEU A 391 3.62 30.49 -4.65
CA LEU A 391 3.29 31.91 -4.44
C LEU A 391 4.20 32.61 -3.43
N LEU A 392 4.81 31.84 -2.52
CA LEU A 392 5.67 32.35 -1.45
C LEU A 392 7.16 32.34 -1.85
N ILE A 393 7.52 31.75 -2.99
CA ILE A 393 8.88 31.72 -3.51
C ILE A 393 9.24 33.08 -4.09
N ARG A 394 10.14 33.81 -3.41
CA ARG A 394 10.62 35.13 -3.87
C ARG A 394 11.65 35.03 -4.99
N THR A 395 12.60 34.12 -4.83
CA THR A 395 13.66 33.81 -5.79
C THR A 395 13.86 32.31 -5.84
N VAL A 396 14.31 31.79 -6.98
CA VAL A 396 14.42 30.34 -7.24
C VAL A 396 15.21 29.60 -6.15
N ASP A 397 16.21 30.24 -5.54
CA ASP A 397 17.09 29.63 -4.54
C ASP A 397 16.85 30.09 -3.09
N SER A 398 15.85 30.95 -2.83
CA SER A 398 15.60 31.42 -1.45
C SER A 398 14.66 30.45 -0.73
N PRO A 399 14.95 30.09 0.54
CA PRO A 399 13.99 29.38 1.36
C PRO A 399 12.73 30.22 1.58
N ILE A 400 11.62 29.51 1.77
CA ILE A 400 10.38 30.05 2.32
C ILE A 400 10.53 30.01 3.84
N ASP A 401 10.71 31.17 4.45
CA ASP A 401 10.92 31.29 5.89
C ASP A 401 9.59 31.52 6.61
N PHE A 402 9.25 30.57 7.49
CA PHE A 402 8.17 30.65 8.45
C PHE A 402 8.69 30.77 9.87
N ARG A 403 7.92 31.48 10.69
CA ARG A 403 8.12 31.55 12.14
C ARG A 403 6.86 31.11 12.86
N ILE A 404 7.01 30.24 13.85
CA ILE A 404 5.88 29.80 14.67
C ILE A 404 5.48 30.94 15.63
N ILE A 405 4.19 31.27 15.65
CA ILE A 405 3.61 32.24 16.58
C ILE A 405 2.43 31.64 17.33
N ASP A 406 2.27 32.03 18.59
CA ASP A 406 1.14 31.59 19.45
C ASP A 406 -0.07 32.55 19.36
N GLN A 407 0.11 33.70 18.71
CA GLN A 407 -0.91 34.74 18.60
C GLN A 407 -1.59 34.65 17.24
N LYS A 408 -2.89 34.38 17.26
CA LYS A 408 -3.72 34.50 16.06
C LYS A 408 -3.74 35.95 15.59
N LEU A 409 -3.50 36.16 14.29
CA LEU A 409 -3.70 37.45 13.65
C LEU A 409 -5.21 37.62 13.36
N VAL A 410 -5.79 38.73 13.81
CA VAL A 410 -7.26 38.88 13.90
C VAL A 410 -7.90 39.19 12.55
N ALA A 411 -7.24 40.03 11.73
CA ALA A 411 -7.80 40.42 10.44
C ALA A 411 -7.58 39.34 9.39
N LYS A 412 -8.66 38.72 8.89
CA LYS A 412 -8.61 37.85 7.70
C LYS A 412 -8.80 38.71 6.45
N VAL A 413 -7.87 38.61 5.51
CA VAL A 413 -7.92 39.33 4.24
C VAL A 413 -8.03 38.30 3.12
N THR A 414 -9.07 38.44 2.31
CA THR A 414 -9.25 37.69 1.06
C THR A 414 -9.14 38.66 -0.09
N VAL A 415 -8.16 38.44 -0.98
CA VAL A 415 -7.99 39.24 -2.18
C VAL A 415 -8.27 38.39 -3.39
N THR A 416 -9.17 38.86 -4.26
CA THR A 416 -9.47 38.24 -5.55
C THR A 416 -8.78 39.03 -6.66
N TYR A 417 -8.03 38.35 -7.53
CA TYR A 417 -7.49 38.93 -8.75
C TYR A 417 -8.37 38.55 -9.93
N THR A 418 -9.14 39.54 -10.41
CA THR A 418 -10.18 39.34 -11.43
C THR A 418 -9.65 38.80 -12.75
N GLU A 419 -8.45 39.21 -13.18
CA GLU A 419 -7.90 38.78 -14.48
C GLU A 419 -7.52 37.29 -14.51
N GLN A 420 -7.21 36.69 -13.35
CA GLN A 420 -6.80 35.28 -13.26
C GLN A 420 -7.85 34.39 -12.59
N GLU A 421 -8.96 34.94 -12.13
CA GLU A 421 -9.97 34.23 -11.32
C GLU A 421 -9.37 33.48 -10.11
N THR A 422 -8.26 33.98 -9.58
CA THR A 422 -7.59 33.41 -8.39
C THR A 422 -7.79 34.29 -7.18
N SER A 423 -7.71 33.68 -5.99
CA SER A 423 -7.76 34.41 -4.72
C SER A 423 -6.64 33.97 -3.80
N ILE A 424 -6.18 34.91 -2.99
CA ILE A 424 -5.24 34.66 -1.90
C ILE A 424 -5.92 35.03 -0.60
N GLU A 425 -5.84 34.13 0.37
CA GLU A 425 -6.34 34.34 1.73
C GLU A 425 -5.19 34.28 2.73
N PHE A 426 -5.11 35.28 3.60
CA PHE A 426 -4.16 35.32 4.71
C PHE A 426 -4.72 36.09 5.91
N GLN A 427 -4.13 35.89 7.08
CA GLN A 427 -4.40 36.69 8.28
C GLN A 427 -3.25 37.66 8.55
N CYS A 428 -3.56 38.84 9.05
CA CYS A 428 -2.57 39.86 9.40
C CYS A 428 -3.01 40.73 10.59
N LYS A 429 -2.12 41.64 11.03
CA LYS A 429 -2.46 42.61 12.09
C LYS A 429 -3.45 43.63 11.55
N GLU A 430 -4.43 44.01 12.36
CA GLU A 430 -5.42 45.02 12.00
C GLU A 430 -4.81 46.41 11.75
N THR A 431 -3.67 46.69 12.38
CA THR A 431 -2.90 47.92 12.19
C THR A 431 -2.05 47.91 10.90
N MET A 432 -2.17 46.87 10.07
CA MET A 432 -1.46 46.80 8.81
C MET A 432 -2.01 47.84 7.85
N MET A 433 -1.10 48.63 7.27
CA MET A 433 -1.42 49.64 6.27
C MET A 433 -1.87 49.00 4.96
N MET A 434 -2.85 49.59 4.28
CA MET A 434 -3.34 49.10 2.98
C MET A 434 -2.24 49.11 1.92
N SER A 435 -1.30 50.07 1.97
CA SER A 435 -0.08 50.05 1.15
C SER A 435 0.72 48.75 1.34
N ARG A 436 0.86 48.28 2.58
CA ARG A 436 1.58 47.02 2.88
C ARG A 436 0.79 45.80 2.43
N VAL A 437 -0.53 45.79 2.61
CA VAL A 437 -1.42 44.72 2.09
C VAL A 437 -1.25 44.60 0.58
N ARG A 438 -1.26 45.73 -0.15
CA ARG A 438 -1.05 45.76 -1.60
C ARG A 438 0.31 45.22 -1.99
N GLN A 439 1.37 45.68 -1.33
CA GLN A 439 2.73 45.18 -1.57
C GLN A 439 2.82 43.67 -1.43
N ILE A 440 2.27 43.11 -0.35
CA ILE A 440 2.29 41.67 -0.11
C ILE A 440 1.56 40.93 -1.22
N VAL A 441 0.34 41.34 -1.54
CA VAL A 441 -0.48 40.71 -2.58
C VAL A 441 0.19 40.77 -3.95
N CYS A 442 0.70 41.94 -4.34
CA CYS A 442 1.43 42.10 -5.60
C CYS A 442 2.72 41.27 -5.62
N GLN A 443 3.43 41.14 -4.49
CA GLN A 443 4.60 40.26 -4.38
C GLN A 443 4.23 38.78 -4.60
N LEU A 444 3.15 38.31 -4.00
CA LEU A 444 2.70 36.92 -4.12
C LEU A 444 2.30 36.55 -5.56
N TRP A 445 1.69 37.48 -6.30
CA TRP A 445 1.35 37.29 -7.72
C TRP A 445 2.42 37.79 -8.71
N LYS A 446 3.58 38.24 -8.22
CA LYS A 446 4.67 38.81 -9.05
C LYS A 446 4.20 39.96 -9.96
N LEU A 447 3.34 40.81 -9.41
CA LEU A 447 2.78 42.00 -10.05
C LEU A 447 3.57 43.25 -9.62
N ASN A 448 3.63 44.24 -10.51
CA ASN A 448 4.21 45.53 -10.20
C ASN A 448 3.17 46.41 -9.48
N GLU A 449 3.39 46.68 -8.20
CA GLU A 449 2.42 47.35 -7.32
C GLU A 449 1.92 48.71 -7.81
N GLN A 450 2.69 49.41 -8.66
CA GLN A 450 2.33 50.74 -9.15
C GLN A 450 1.11 50.74 -10.07
N PHE A 451 0.80 49.59 -10.69
CA PHE A 451 -0.28 49.45 -11.67
C PHE A 451 -1.55 48.85 -11.10
N TYR A 452 -1.57 48.49 -9.82
CA TYR A 452 -2.72 47.81 -9.24
C TYR A 452 -3.31 48.59 -8.07
N SER A 453 -4.64 48.61 -8.01
CA SER A 453 -5.39 49.19 -6.91
C SER A 453 -6.38 48.19 -6.32
N PHE A 454 -6.95 48.54 -5.16
CA PHE A 454 -7.93 47.73 -4.47
C PHE A 454 -9.31 48.37 -4.59
N ILE A 455 -10.29 47.54 -4.90
CA ILE A 455 -11.71 47.86 -4.88
C ILE A 455 -12.38 47.03 -3.79
N LEU A 456 -13.28 47.65 -3.03
CA LEU A 456 -14.13 46.98 -2.03
C LEU A 456 -15.26 46.20 -2.71
N THR A 457 -15.92 45.31 -1.98
CA THR A 457 -17.02 44.48 -2.51
C THR A 457 -18.21 45.28 -3.03
N ASP A 458 -18.38 46.54 -2.59
CA ASP A 458 -19.40 47.47 -3.07
C ASP A 458 -19.00 48.24 -4.34
N GLY A 459 -17.80 48.01 -4.87
CA GLY A 459 -17.27 48.66 -6.07
C GLY A 459 -16.55 49.99 -5.80
N SER A 460 -16.41 50.41 -4.54
CA SER A 460 -15.68 51.63 -4.19
C SER A 460 -14.16 51.41 -4.19
N GLU A 461 -13.41 52.36 -4.76
CA GLU A 461 -11.95 52.33 -4.76
C GLU A 461 -11.39 52.83 -3.42
N ILE A 462 -10.30 52.21 -2.96
CA ILE A 462 -9.58 52.65 -1.76
C ILE A 462 -8.74 53.89 -2.12
N ALA A 463 -9.30 55.07 -1.88
CA ALA A 463 -8.73 56.35 -2.26
C ALA A 463 -7.41 56.74 -1.54
N CYS A 464 -7.07 56.08 -0.42
CA CYS A 464 -5.83 56.35 0.30
C CYS A 464 -5.23 55.06 0.90
N TYR A 465 -3.96 54.81 0.59
CA TYR A 465 -3.22 53.66 1.10
C TYR A 465 -2.53 53.90 2.46
N ASP A 466 -2.77 55.08 3.05
CA ASP A 466 -2.36 55.42 4.42
C ASP A 466 -3.37 54.93 5.48
N TYR A 467 -4.47 54.31 5.06
CA TYR A 467 -5.41 53.66 5.95
C TYR A 467 -4.88 52.32 6.46
N THR A 468 -5.18 52.01 7.71
CA THR A 468 -5.05 50.66 8.27
C THR A 468 -6.29 49.82 7.97
N LEU A 469 -6.21 48.50 8.13
CA LEU A 469 -7.38 47.64 7.97
C LEU A 469 -8.52 48.01 8.93
N ASN A 470 -8.19 48.51 10.13
CA ASN A 470 -9.16 49.03 11.10
C ASN A 470 -9.95 50.25 10.61
N ASP A 471 -9.41 51.01 9.65
CA ASP A 471 -10.07 52.19 9.10
C ASP A 471 -11.12 51.83 8.02
N LEU A 472 -11.16 50.57 7.56
CA LEU A 472 -12.08 50.12 6.50
C LEU A 472 -13.51 49.80 7.00
N GLY A 473 -13.75 49.71 8.31
CA GLY A 473 -15.09 49.51 8.89
C GLY A 473 -15.14 48.59 10.11
N GLU A 474 -16.36 48.27 10.57
CA GLU A 474 -16.60 47.58 11.85
C GLU A 474 -16.33 46.05 11.83
N ASN A 475 -16.16 45.42 10.67
CA ASN A 475 -15.95 43.97 10.56
C ASN A 475 -14.56 43.62 10.02
N ILE A 476 -13.56 43.75 10.88
CA ILE A 476 -12.15 43.45 10.56
C ILE A 476 -11.89 41.94 10.47
N ASP A 477 -12.81 41.12 10.98
CA ASP A 477 -12.69 39.65 10.99
C ASP A 477 -12.76 39.02 9.59
N ASP A 478 -13.28 39.73 8.57
CA ASP A 478 -13.28 39.29 7.17
C ASP A 478 -13.29 40.48 6.20
N VAL A 479 -12.11 40.84 5.69
CA VAL A 479 -11.90 41.91 4.71
C VAL A 479 -11.78 41.30 3.32
N GLN A 480 -12.70 41.66 2.43
CA GLN A 480 -12.72 41.20 1.04
C GLN A 480 -12.34 42.33 0.09
N LEU A 481 -11.27 42.11 -0.67
CA LEU A 481 -10.71 43.08 -1.61
C LEU A 481 -10.67 42.47 -3.01
N THR A 482 -10.87 43.32 -4.01
CA THR A 482 -10.63 42.99 -5.41
C THR A 482 -9.40 43.75 -5.88
N LEU A 483 -8.38 43.04 -6.34
CA LEU A 483 -7.22 43.64 -6.98
C LEU A 483 -7.56 43.91 -8.45
N VAL A 484 -7.47 45.16 -8.87
CA VAL A 484 -7.69 45.57 -10.27
C VAL A 484 -6.45 46.23 -10.84
N CYS A 485 -6.22 46.03 -12.13
CA CYS A 485 -5.24 46.80 -12.87
C CYS A 485 -5.81 48.21 -13.10
N ALA A 486 -5.09 49.22 -12.59
CA ALA A 486 -5.38 50.64 -12.77
C ALA A 486 -4.46 51.30 -13.81
N ALA A 487 -3.68 50.52 -14.56
CA ALA A 487 -2.85 51.04 -15.64
C ALA A 487 -3.72 51.55 -16.81
N GLU A 488 -3.41 52.75 -17.29
CA GLU A 488 -4.11 53.35 -18.44
C GLU A 488 -3.71 52.70 -19.77
N VAL A 489 -2.55 52.04 -19.80
CA VAL A 489 -2.00 51.39 -20.99
C VAL A 489 -1.57 49.96 -20.68
N THR A 490 -1.90 49.04 -21.57
CA THR A 490 -1.44 47.65 -21.55
C THR A 490 -0.62 47.33 -22.79
N CYS A 491 0.43 46.54 -22.62
CA CYS A 491 1.26 46.03 -23.72
C CYS A 491 0.98 44.55 -23.89
N THR A 492 0.67 44.14 -25.13
CA THR A 492 0.46 42.74 -25.50
C THR A 492 1.62 42.32 -26.39
N ILE A 493 2.51 41.46 -25.89
CA ILE A 493 3.75 41.09 -26.60
C ILE A 493 3.62 39.65 -27.09
N SER A 494 3.72 39.47 -28.40
CA SER A 494 3.74 38.15 -29.04
C SER A 494 5.18 37.67 -29.24
N TYR A 495 5.48 36.42 -28.88
CA TYR A 495 6.75 35.74 -29.16
C TYR A 495 6.49 34.26 -29.49
N GLY A 496 6.65 33.89 -30.77
CA GLY A 496 6.23 32.57 -31.25
C GLY A 496 4.72 32.38 -31.05
N ASP A 497 4.32 31.29 -30.40
CA ASP A 497 2.91 31.00 -30.06
C ASP A 497 2.48 31.58 -28.70
N VAL A 498 3.37 32.29 -28.00
CA VAL A 498 3.10 32.83 -26.66
C VAL A 498 2.75 34.31 -26.74
N VAL A 499 1.66 34.70 -26.08
CA VAL A 499 1.27 36.10 -25.91
C VAL A 499 1.32 36.43 -24.42
N ILE A 500 2.11 37.43 -24.06
CA ILE A 500 2.13 37.98 -22.70
C ILE A 500 1.44 39.34 -22.69
N THR A 501 0.66 39.61 -21.66
CA THR A 501 0.08 40.93 -21.41
C THR A 501 0.71 41.52 -20.16
N MET A 502 1.10 42.79 -20.22
CA MET A 502 1.63 43.51 -19.07
C MET A 502 1.06 44.94 -19.02
N PRO A 503 0.61 45.41 -17.85
CA PRO A 503 0.32 46.82 -17.67
C PRO A 503 1.60 47.65 -17.75
N THR A 504 1.48 48.87 -18.28
CA THR A 504 2.59 49.81 -18.43
C THR A 504 2.16 51.23 -18.08
N ALA A 505 3.13 52.14 -17.95
CA ALA A 505 2.91 53.58 -17.89
C ALA A 505 3.54 54.24 -19.12
N ASP A 506 3.02 55.41 -19.47
CA ASP A 506 3.50 56.23 -20.59
C ASP A 506 5.01 56.53 -20.51
N GLU A 507 5.58 56.60 -19.31
CA GLU A 507 6.99 56.94 -19.09
C GLU A 507 7.94 55.73 -19.20
N VAL A 508 7.41 54.51 -19.33
CA VAL A 508 8.23 53.29 -19.43
C VAL A 508 8.90 53.23 -20.81
N LEU A 509 10.19 52.91 -20.83
CA LEU A 509 10.97 52.80 -22.06
C LEU A 509 10.82 51.42 -22.70
N ALA A 510 10.90 51.35 -24.03
CA ALA A 510 10.77 50.09 -24.77
C ALA A 510 11.80 49.03 -24.34
N LYS A 511 13.03 49.42 -23.98
CA LYS A 511 14.02 48.51 -23.38
C LYS A 511 13.56 47.82 -22.10
N ASP A 512 12.79 48.51 -21.28
CA ASP A 512 12.31 47.99 -19.99
C ASP A 512 11.10 47.05 -20.21
N ILE A 513 10.37 47.24 -21.31
CA ILE A 513 9.34 46.31 -21.80
C ILE A 513 9.98 45.02 -22.29
N ILE A 514 11.06 45.11 -23.08
CA ILE A 514 11.82 43.93 -23.54
C ILE A 514 12.33 43.12 -22.34
N LYS A 515 12.96 43.76 -21.36
CA LYS A 515 13.45 43.04 -20.15
C LYS A 515 12.33 42.32 -19.40
N GLN A 516 11.22 43.00 -19.15
CA GLN A 516 10.05 42.40 -18.49
C GLN A 516 9.44 41.25 -19.33
N ALA A 517 9.48 41.36 -20.65
CA ALA A 517 9.04 40.31 -21.55
C ALA A 517 9.92 39.07 -21.44
N LEU A 518 11.23 39.23 -21.46
CA LEU A 518 12.19 38.13 -21.31
C LEU A 518 12.03 37.43 -19.96
N GLU A 519 11.87 38.18 -18.88
CA GLU A 519 11.61 37.63 -17.54
C GLU A 519 10.32 36.80 -17.50
N LYS A 520 9.22 37.30 -18.07
CA LYS A 520 7.93 36.59 -18.14
C LYS A 520 7.98 35.37 -19.07
N LEU A 521 8.81 35.40 -20.10
CA LEU A 521 9.04 34.29 -21.04
C LEU A 521 10.09 33.30 -20.53
N HIS A 522 10.67 33.52 -19.34
CA HIS A 522 11.77 32.73 -18.78
C HIS A 522 12.99 32.65 -19.70
N ILE A 523 13.26 33.72 -20.47
CA ILE A 523 14.44 33.86 -21.31
C ILE A 523 15.53 34.59 -20.51
N PRO A 524 16.78 34.07 -20.46
CA PRO A 524 17.86 34.71 -19.74
C PRO A 524 18.11 36.15 -20.21
N LEU A 525 18.26 37.08 -19.27
CA LEU A 525 18.48 38.50 -19.57
C LEU A 525 19.82 38.76 -20.30
N GLU A 526 20.76 37.83 -20.25
CA GLU A 526 22.00 37.88 -21.02
C GLU A 526 21.75 37.80 -22.54
N GLU A 527 20.59 37.31 -22.96
CA GLU A 527 20.18 37.30 -24.36
C GLU A 527 19.50 38.61 -24.80
N TYR A 528 19.38 39.62 -23.93
CA TYR A 528 18.70 40.89 -24.21
C TYR A 528 19.07 41.52 -25.57
N ASP A 529 20.37 41.62 -25.88
CA ASP A 529 20.88 42.25 -27.11
C ASP A 529 20.47 41.50 -28.40
N ARG A 530 19.83 40.33 -28.28
CA ARG A 530 19.33 39.54 -29.42
C ARG A 530 17.86 39.80 -29.71
N PHE A 531 17.19 40.66 -28.94
CA PHE A 531 15.77 40.87 -29.08
C PHE A 531 15.45 42.31 -29.47
N GLU A 532 14.51 42.46 -30.41
CA GLU A 532 13.94 43.74 -30.80
C GLU A 532 12.43 43.73 -30.61
N LEU A 533 11.87 44.91 -30.33
CA LEU A 533 10.44 45.11 -30.13
C LEU A 533 9.88 45.84 -31.34
N ASN A 534 8.86 45.29 -31.98
CA ASN A 534 8.17 45.93 -33.10
C ASN A 534 6.70 46.16 -32.75
N VAL A 535 6.13 47.31 -33.13
CA VAL A 535 4.69 47.56 -32.95
C VAL A 535 3.93 46.91 -34.10
N LEU A 536 2.86 46.18 -33.76
CA LEU A 536 1.97 45.54 -34.71
C LEU A 536 0.83 46.50 -35.11
N GLU A 537 1.18 47.57 -35.82
CA GLU A 537 0.19 48.47 -36.44
C GLU A 537 -0.48 47.83 -37.67
N ASP A 538 0.32 47.08 -38.44
CA ASP A 538 -0.08 46.31 -39.62
C ASP A 538 0.65 44.95 -39.60
N PRO A 539 -0.06 43.80 -39.58
CA PRO A 539 0.55 42.48 -39.55
C PRO A 539 1.44 42.17 -40.76
N GLU A 540 1.35 42.95 -41.85
CA GLU A 540 2.20 42.76 -43.05
C GLU A 540 3.54 43.53 -42.98
N ASN A 541 3.70 44.52 -42.10
CA ASN A 541 4.93 45.33 -42.02
C ASN A 541 5.18 45.93 -40.62
N PRO A 542 5.71 45.13 -39.66
CA PRO A 542 5.93 45.60 -38.29
C PRO A 542 7.06 46.64 -38.22
N SER A 543 6.77 47.81 -37.64
CA SER A 543 7.73 48.90 -37.45
C SER A 543 8.59 48.65 -36.22
N GLY A 544 9.93 48.69 -36.39
CA GLY A 544 10.87 48.54 -35.27
C GLY A 544 10.82 49.73 -34.31
N VAL A 545 10.74 49.45 -33.01
CA VAL A 545 10.70 50.45 -31.95
C VAL A 545 12.12 50.75 -31.47
N ASN A 546 12.45 52.03 -31.33
CA ASN A 546 13.69 52.42 -30.69
C ASN A 546 13.64 52.08 -29.19
N GLU A 547 14.62 51.36 -28.68
CA GLU A 547 14.74 50.95 -27.27
C GLU A 547 14.65 52.11 -26.25
N ASN A 548 14.95 53.34 -26.69
CA ASN A 548 14.88 54.54 -25.86
C ASN A 548 13.59 55.35 -26.03
N SER A 549 12.66 54.91 -26.88
CA SER A 549 11.32 55.50 -26.95
C SER A 549 10.52 55.12 -25.72
N SER A 550 9.82 56.09 -25.15
CA SER A 550 8.81 55.86 -24.12
C SER A 550 7.52 55.33 -24.74
N ILE A 551 6.64 54.77 -23.91
CA ILE A 551 5.30 54.38 -24.36
C ILE A 551 4.50 55.59 -24.85
N ALA A 552 4.67 56.77 -24.24
CA ALA A 552 4.08 57.99 -24.73
C ALA A 552 4.49 58.27 -26.18
N ASP A 553 5.80 58.20 -26.48
CA ASP A 553 6.33 58.45 -27.83
C ASP A 553 5.78 57.44 -28.84
N ILE A 554 5.65 56.17 -28.44
CA ILE A 554 5.09 55.11 -29.30
C ILE A 554 3.60 55.33 -29.53
N ARG A 555 2.87 55.84 -28.54
CA ARG A 555 1.43 56.12 -28.65
C ARG A 555 1.11 57.31 -29.55
N GLU A 556 2.03 58.26 -29.75
CA GLU A 556 1.81 59.38 -30.69
C GLU A 556 1.55 58.90 -32.12
N ASP A 557 2.08 57.74 -32.49
CA ASP A 557 1.91 57.12 -33.80
C ASP A 557 0.67 56.19 -33.88
N LEU A 558 -0.04 55.98 -32.77
CA LEU A 558 -1.18 55.08 -32.62
C LEU A 558 -2.52 55.83 -32.47
N PRO A 559 -3.68 55.15 -32.65
CA PRO A 559 -4.98 55.77 -32.42
C PRO A 559 -5.14 56.28 -30.97
N ASP A 560 -5.69 57.49 -30.80
CA ASP A 560 -5.86 58.16 -29.50
C ASP A 560 -6.67 57.33 -28.46
N ASP A 561 -7.54 56.42 -28.92
CA ASP A 561 -8.37 55.54 -28.09
C ASP A 561 -7.71 54.18 -27.79
N MET A 562 -6.51 53.94 -28.29
CA MET A 562 -5.78 52.69 -28.08
C MET A 562 -5.21 52.63 -26.65
N THR A 563 -5.81 51.77 -25.84
CA THR A 563 -5.38 51.46 -24.47
C THR A 563 -4.54 50.19 -24.39
N THR A 564 -4.50 49.40 -25.47
CA THR A 564 -3.68 48.19 -25.57
C THR A 564 -2.77 48.27 -26.79
N ILE A 565 -1.45 48.29 -26.57
CA ILE A 565 -0.43 48.37 -27.62
C ILE A 565 0.08 46.96 -27.94
N PRO A 566 -0.13 46.44 -29.16
CA PRO A 566 0.36 45.14 -29.56
C PRO A 566 1.81 45.25 -30.04
N PHE A 567 2.68 44.46 -29.44
CA PHE A 567 4.07 44.31 -29.85
C PHE A 567 4.36 42.89 -30.34
N LEU A 568 5.36 42.78 -31.20
CA LEU A 568 6.02 41.55 -31.60
C LEU A 568 7.46 41.60 -31.09
N LEU A 569 7.84 40.61 -30.29
CA LEU A 569 9.23 40.42 -29.88
C LEU A 569 9.91 39.51 -30.91
N LEU A 570 10.98 39.99 -31.54
CA LEU A 570 11.74 39.22 -32.53
C LEU A 570 13.13 38.91 -32.01
N LYS A 571 13.61 37.69 -32.27
CA LYS A 571 15.00 37.30 -32.04
C LYS A 571 15.80 37.57 -33.32
N GLN A 572 16.82 38.40 -33.23
CA GLN A 572 17.73 38.76 -34.34
C GLN A 572 18.64 37.61 -34.76
#